data_AF-A0A928TUY9-F1
#
_entry.id   AF-A0A928TUY9-F1
#
_cell.length_a   1.000
_cell.length_b   1.000
_cell.length_c   1.000
_cell.angle_alpha   90.00
_cell.angle_beta   90.00
_cell.angle_gamma   90.00
#
_symmetry.space_group_name_H-M   'P 1'
#
loop_
_entity.id
_entity.type
_entity.pdbx_description
1 polymer ?
#
loop_
_entity_poly.entity_id
_entity_poly.type
_entity_poly.pdbx_seq_one_letter_code
_entity_poly.pdbx_strand_id
1 'polypeptide(L)'
;MLLDHVLAVHTVRPSDTPALSIAEVAVPLPPATLRATHPHELLAFLQQRAAALPPDATIEPVAALLAGLEKREFRDWPAPSLALLHCDPNLRNFVRRPSGWLSVDWENSGWGNPALEIADLMAHAAYMDVPMAIWEWVVQQVVERWEDDTAVTRIWAYYPLLLTFWVVIFTQSMYELTHGLPNNRLAPRPSDWAETLPQKYNYYLQLAGNWVIETPIPNYPITQLPLPAATRPYPSHNGVSR
;
A
#
# COMPACT_ATOMS: atom_id res chain seq x y z
N MET A 1 -17.09 -3.61 -7.79
CA MET A 1 -15.83 -2.88 -8.07
C MET A 1 -14.68 -3.63 -7.41
N LEU A 2 -13.41 -3.36 -7.77
CA LEU A 2 -12.26 -3.97 -7.08
C LEU A 2 -12.25 -3.59 -5.59
N LEU A 3 -12.60 -2.34 -5.27
CA LEU A 3 -12.71 -1.86 -3.90
C LEU A 3 -13.70 -2.71 -3.06
N ASP A 4 -14.84 -3.10 -3.63
CA ASP A 4 -15.82 -3.94 -2.90
C ASP A 4 -15.22 -5.30 -2.52
N HIS A 5 -14.33 -5.84 -3.36
CA HIS A 5 -13.62 -7.08 -3.06
C HIS A 5 -12.60 -6.91 -1.94
N VAL A 6 -11.80 -5.84 -1.97
CA VAL A 6 -10.85 -5.53 -0.89
C VAL A 6 -11.58 -5.33 0.44
N LEU A 7 -12.68 -4.58 0.44
CA LEU A 7 -13.49 -4.37 1.64
C LEU A 7 -14.15 -5.65 2.14
N ALA A 8 -14.57 -6.55 1.25
CA ALA A 8 -15.10 -7.85 1.63
C ALA A 8 -14.02 -8.75 2.27
N VAL A 9 -12.77 -8.68 1.82
CA VAL A 9 -11.66 -9.36 2.50
C VAL A 9 -11.47 -8.81 3.92
N HIS A 10 -11.58 -7.49 4.10
CA HIS A 10 -11.45 -6.82 5.40
C HIS A 10 -12.58 -7.13 6.39
N THR A 11 -13.68 -7.76 5.96
CA THR A 11 -14.71 -8.23 6.91
C THR A 11 -14.28 -9.49 7.65
N VAL A 12 -13.25 -10.19 7.19
CA VAL A 12 -12.71 -11.37 7.88
C VAL A 12 -11.81 -10.90 9.02
N ARG A 13 -12.21 -11.16 10.27
CA ARG A 13 -11.49 -10.73 11.47
C ARG A 13 -10.97 -11.92 12.28
N PRO A 14 -9.92 -11.74 13.11
CA PRO A 14 -9.45 -12.79 14.02
C PRO A 14 -10.53 -13.31 14.97
N SER A 15 -11.50 -12.45 15.35
CA SER A 15 -12.65 -12.82 16.20
C SER A 15 -13.64 -13.77 15.55
N ASP A 16 -13.64 -13.86 14.21
CA ASP A 16 -14.58 -14.67 13.44
C ASP A 16 -14.03 -16.09 13.23
N THR A 17 -12.73 -16.27 13.41
CA THR A 17 -12.02 -17.56 13.27
C THR A 17 -12.50 -18.68 14.22
N PRO A 18 -12.99 -18.44 15.46
CA PRO A 18 -13.60 -19.49 16.27
C PRO A 18 -14.92 -20.03 15.67
N ALA A 19 -15.59 -19.26 14.80
CA ALA A 19 -16.84 -19.64 14.14
C ALA A 19 -16.63 -20.31 12.77
N LEU A 20 -15.43 -20.19 12.19
CA LEU A 20 -15.00 -21.02 11.07
C LEU A 20 -14.55 -22.38 11.62
N SER A 21 -15.51 -23.21 12.07
CA SER A 21 -15.28 -24.60 12.48
C SER A 21 -14.95 -25.48 11.27
N ILE A 22 -13.91 -25.13 10.53
CA ILE A 22 -13.25 -26.08 9.66
C ILE A 22 -12.38 -26.91 10.60
N ALA A 23 -12.89 -28.06 11.02
CA ALA A 23 -12.15 -29.06 11.79
C ALA A 23 -10.84 -29.55 11.11
N GLU A 24 -10.44 -28.94 9.99
CA GLU A 24 -9.37 -29.36 9.10
C GLU A 24 -8.31 -28.26 8.85
N VAL A 25 -8.51 -27.00 9.26
CA VAL A 25 -7.48 -25.94 9.13
C VAL A 25 -6.83 -25.69 10.49
N ALA A 26 -5.87 -26.54 10.83
CA ALA A 26 -5.19 -26.54 12.13
C ALA A 26 -4.09 -25.45 12.28
N VAL A 27 -3.91 -24.58 11.29
CA VAL A 27 -2.82 -23.58 11.30
C VAL A 27 -3.40 -22.18 11.49
N PRO A 28 -3.06 -21.47 12.58
CA PRO A 28 -3.45 -20.08 12.75
C PRO A 28 -2.83 -19.24 11.63
N LEU A 29 -3.62 -18.34 11.03
CA LEU A 29 -3.11 -17.40 10.04
C LEU A 29 -2.02 -16.52 10.68
N PRO A 30 -0.86 -16.36 10.01
CA PRO A 30 0.22 -15.53 10.54
C PRO A 30 -0.15 -14.04 10.47
N PRO A 31 0.62 -13.17 11.13
CA PRO A 31 0.58 -11.75 10.83
C PRO A 31 1.01 -11.51 9.37
N ALA A 32 0.40 -10.50 8.74
CA ALA A 32 0.77 -10.05 7.40
C ALA A 32 2.28 -9.72 7.29
N THR A 33 2.88 -9.93 6.11
CA THR A 33 4.29 -9.62 5.84
C THR A 33 4.57 -8.13 5.99
N LEU A 34 3.71 -7.29 5.40
CA LEU A 34 3.72 -5.85 5.59
C LEU A 34 2.61 -5.50 6.57
N ARG A 35 2.99 -5.24 7.82
CA ARG A 35 2.05 -4.93 8.90
C ARG A 35 2.54 -3.77 9.74
N ALA A 36 1.59 -2.98 10.19
CA ALA A 36 1.79 -1.93 11.18
C ALA A 36 0.44 -1.62 11.82
N THR A 37 0.41 -1.52 13.14
CA THR A 37 -0.73 -0.98 13.89
C THR A 37 -0.57 0.51 14.16
N HIS A 38 0.68 0.99 14.12
CA HIS A 38 1.07 2.39 14.27
C HIS A 38 2.16 2.79 13.26
N PRO A 39 2.29 4.09 12.91
CA PRO A 39 3.24 4.55 11.89
C PRO A 39 4.68 4.33 12.30
N HIS A 40 4.97 4.40 13.60
CA HIS A 40 6.29 4.14 14.16
C HIS A 40 6.78 2.71 13.90
N GLU A 41 5.89 1.73 13.83
CA GLU A 41 6.26 0.34 13.48
C GLU A 41 6.70 0.25 12.02
N LEU A 42 5.97 0.92 11.13
CA LEU A 42 6.33 0.96 9.71
C LEU A 42 7.61 1.78 9.49
N LEU A 43 7.80 2.89 10.21
CA LEU A 43 9.04 3.67 10.17
C LEU A 43 10.25 2.83 10.64
N ALA A 44 10.12 2.11 11.75
CA ALA A 44 11.17 1.22 12.25
C ALA A 44 11.49 0.11 11.23
N PHE A 45 10.47 -0.46 10.58
CA PHE A 45 10.66 -1.42 9.49
C PHE A 45 11.42 -0.80 8.31
N LEU A 46 11.11 0.44 7.91
CA LEU A 46 11.82 1.14 6.84
C LEU A 46 13.27 1.45 7.20
N GLN A 47 13.53 1.89 8.42
CA GLN A 47 14.88 2.11 8.93
C GLN A 47 15.70 0.81 8.90
N GLN A 48 15.11 -0.30 9.33
CA GLN A 48 15.76 -1.62 9.26
C GLN A 48 16.06 -2.03 7.82
N ARG A 49 15.11 -1.83 6.90
CA ARG A 49 15.29 -2.13 5.47
C ARG A 49 16.38 -1.27 4.84
N ALA A 50 16.39 0.03 5.15
CA ALA A 50 17.41 0.96 4.66
C ALA A 50 18.79 0.63 5.22
N ALA A 51 18.89 0.26 6.50
CA ALA A 51 20.15 -0.16 7.11
C ALA A 51 20.70 -1.48 6.54
N ALA A 52 19.83 -2.32 5.95
CA ALA A 52 20.23 -3.54 5.26
C ALA A 52 20.68 -3.31 3.80
N LEU A 53 20.57 -2.08 3.28
CA LEU A 53 21.12 -1.74 1.97
C LEU A 53 22.66 -1.85 2.02
N PRO A 54 23.29 -2.30 0.92
CA PRO A 54 24.75 -2.37 0.83
C PRO A 54 25.41 -0.99 1.07
N PRO A 55 26.59 -0.94 1.71
CA PRO A 55 27.24 0.33 2.10
C PRO A 55 27.55 1.28 0.94
N ASP A 56 27.72 0.75 -0.27
CA ASP A 56 28.00 1.45 -1.51
C ASP A 56 26.74 1.75 -2.35
N ALA A 57 25.55 1.36 -1.86
CA ALA A 57 24.30 1.82 -2.45
C ALA A 57 24.11 3.33 -2.24
N THR A 58 23.48 4.01 -3.19
CA THR A 58 23.13 5.43 -3.05
C THR A 58 22.01 5.61 -2.03
N ILE A 59 22.38 5.81 -0.76
CA ILE A 59 21.43 5.89 0.36
C ILE A 59 21.06 7.31 0.79
N GLU A 60 21.76 8.35 0.31
CA GLU A 60 21.54 9.73 0.76
C GLU A 60 20.07 10.18 0.60
N PRO A 61 19.39 9.96 -0.55
CA PRO A 61 17.99 10.34 -0.69
C PRO A 61 17.07 9.56 0.26
N VAL A 62 17.37 8.28 0.51
CA VAL A 62 16.61 7.45 1.48
C VAL A 62 16.79 7.99 2.90
N ALA A 63 18.03 8.31 3.30
CA ALA A 63 18.32 8.86 4.61
C ALA A 63 17.62 10.21 4.83
N ALA A 64 17.57 11.07 3.80
CA ALA A 64 16.85 12.33 3.87
C ALA A 64 15.34 12.14 4.07
N LEU A 65 14.72 11.19 3.36
CA LEU A 65 13.29 10.86 3.54
C LEU A 65 13.01 10.31 4.95
N LEU A 66 13.84 9.38 5.44
CA LEU A 66 13.69 8.82 6.79
C LEU A 66 13.83 9.88 7.87
N ALA A 67 14.84 10.75 7.78
CA ALA A 67 15.02 11.86 8.72
C ALA A 67 13.86 12.87 8.66
N GLY A 68 13.23 13.04 7.50
CA GLY A 68 12.02 13.84 7.35
C GLY A 68 10.81 13.20 8.04
N LEU A 69 10.63 11.88 7.88
CA LEU A 69 9.57 11.10 8.52
C LEU A 69 9.72 11.06 10.05
N GLU A 70 10.94 10.95 10.57
CA GLU A 70 11.23 10.97 12.01
C GLU A 70 10.82 12.28 12.69
N LYS A 71 10.91 13.39 11.96
CA LYS A 71 10.49 14.72 12.44
C LYS A 71 8.98 14.92 12.41
N ARG A 72 8.22 13.99 11.82
CA ARG A 72 6.76 14.09 11.78
C ARG A 72 6.15 13.68 13.09
N GLU A 73 5.20 14.48 13.53
CA GLU A 73 4.28 14.10 14.59
C GLU A 73 3.19 13.21 13.99
N PHE A 74 3.31 11.90 14.22
CA PHE A 74 2.21 10.98 13.97
C PHE A 74 1.23 11.08 15.13
N ARG A 75 -0.06 11.18 14.80
CA ARG A 75 -1.10 11.14 15.84
C ARG A 75 -1.15 9.76 16.46
N ASP A 76 -1.38 9.72 17.76
CA ASP A 76 -1.81 8.51 18.42
C ASP A 76 -3.27 8.21 18.10
N TRP A 77 -3.58 6.92 17.99
CA TRP A 77 -4.94 6.39 17.86
C TRP A 77 -5.06 5.13 18.70
N PRO A 78 -6.28 4.72 19.09
CA PRO A 78 -6.51 3.40 19.67
C PRO A 78 -6.02 2.29 18.74
N ALA A 79 -5.63 1.16 19.31
CA ALA A 79 -5.21 0.00 18.51
C ALA A 79 -6.30 -0.38 17.48
N PRO A 80 -5.93 -0.60 16.20
CA PRO A 80 -6.87 -1.02 15.17
C PRO A 80 -7.60 -2.32 15.52
N SER A 81 -8.83 -2.47 15.04
CA SER A 81 -9.35 -3.82 14.78
C SER A 81 -8.57 -4.43 13.61
N LEU A 82 -7.98 -5.60 13.83
CA LEU A 82 -7.24 -6.31 12.78
C LEU A 82 -8.21 -7.00 11.82
N ALA A 83 -7.81 -7.07 10.55
CA ALA A 83 -8.51 -7.78 9.49
C ALA A 83 -7.52 -8.62 8.67
N LEU A 84 -8.05 -9.56 7.90
CA LEU A 84 -7.26 -10.27 6.90
C LEU A 84 -6.82 -9.27 5.82
N LEU A 85 -5.52 -9.21 5.54
CA LEU A 85 -4.94 -8.41 4.48
C LEU A 85 -4.42 -9.31 3.35
N HIS A 86 -4.46 -8.82 2.12
CA HIS A 86 -3.81 -9.46 0.97
C HIS A 86 -2.29 -9.20 0.95
N CYS A 87 -1.88 -7.95 1.24
CA CYS A 87 -0.48 -7.48 1.28
C CYS A 87 0.31 -7.49 -0.03
N ASP A 88 -0.37 -7.66 -1.17
CA ASP A 88 0.16 -7.36 -2.49
C ASP A 88 -0.99 -6.92 -3.41
N PRO A 89 -1.39 -5.63 -3.36
CA PRO A 89 -2.56 -5.12 -4.06
C PRO A 89 -2.30 -4.90 -5.57
N ASN A 90 -1.31 -5.57 -6.16
CA ASN A 90 -1.04 -5.53 -7.59
C ASN A 90 -2.27 -5.99 -8.40
N LEU A 91 -2.67 -5.23 -9.43
CA LEU A 91 -3.85 -5.56 -10.25
C LEU A 91 -3.78 -6.96 -10.87
N ARG A 92 -2.57 -7.47 -11.12
CA ARG A 92 -2.33 -8.82 -11.65
C ARG A 92 -2.75 -9.93 -10.69
N ASN A 93 -2.84 -9.62 -9.41
CA ASN A 93 -3.31 -10.53 -8.36
C ASN A 93 -4.84 -10.55 -8.27
N PHE A 94 -5.55 -9.84 -9.15
CA PHE A 94 -7.01 -9.82 -9.19
C PHE A 94 -7.56 -10.29 -10.54
N VAL A 95 -8.42 -11.30 -10.51
CA VAL A 95 -9.09 -11.87 -11.68
C VAL A 95 -10.54 -11.39 -11.71
N ARG A 96 -10.90 -10.66 -12.76
CA ARG A 96 -12.29 -10.25 -13.00
C ARG A 96 -13.10 -11.44 -13.52
N ARG A 97 -14.22 -11.73 -12.87
CA ARG A 97 -15.20 -12.77 -13.23
C ARG A 97 -16.58 -12.15 -13.48
N PRO A 98 -17.51 -12.85 -14.15
CA PRO A 98 -18.88 -12.38 -14.29
C PRO A 98 -19.57 -12.10 -12.94
N SER A 99 -19.25 -12.89 -11.91
CA SER A 99 -19.82 -12.77 -10.56
C SER A 99 -19.10 -11.78 -9.65
N GLY A 100 -18.00 -11.16 -10.08
CA GLY A 100 -17.22 -10.24 -9.26
C GLY A 100 -15.73 -10.41 -9.43
N TRP A 101 -14.96 -10.19 -8.37
CA TRP A 101 -13.51 -10.34 -8.39
C TRP A 101 -13.06 -11.60 -7.65
N LEU A 102 -11.83 -12.01 -7.91
CA LEU A 102 -11.10 -13.04 -7.19
C LEU A 102 -9.71 -12.50 -6.96
N SER A 103 -9.11 -12.73 -5.78
CA SER A 103 -7.70 -12.47 -5.53
C SER A 103 -6.89 -13.76 -5.41
N VAL A 104 -5.64 -13.71 -5.86
CA VAL A 104 -4.64 -14.79 -5.86
C VAL A 104 -3.33 -14.25 -5.29
N ASP A 105 -2.32 -15.10 -5.04
CA ASP A 105 -1.02 -14.67 -4.49
C ASP A 105 -1.10 -14.22 -3.01
N TRP A 106 -1.64 -15.13 -2.17
CA TRP A 106 -1.90 -14.89 -0.75
C TRP A 106 -0.69 -15.19 0.16
N GLU A 107 0.52 -15.44 -0.35
CA GLU A 107 1.67 -15.82 0.47
C GLU A 107 2.16 -14.71 1.42
N ASN A 108 1.83 -13.44 1.12
CA ASN A 108 2.15 -12.29 1.97
C ASN A 108 1.00 -11.91 2.93
N SER A 109 -0.13 -12.60 2.80
CA SER A 109 -1.35 -12.31 3.53
C SER A 109 -1.24 -12.64 5.01
N GLY A 110 -2.13 -12.04 5.79
CA GLY A 110 -2.23 -12.31 7.21
C GLY A 110 -2.99 -11.23 7.95
N TRP A 111 -2.98 -11.30 9.27
CA TRP A 111 -3.66 -10.31 10.10
C TRP A 111 -2.90 -8.98 10.11
N GLY A 112 -3.61 -7.87 9.91
CA GLY A 112 -3.04 -6.54 9.96
C GLY A 112 -4.09 -5.43 9.99
N ASN A 113 -3.62 -4.20 9.87
CA ASN A 113 -4.47 -3.01 9.87
C ASN A 113 -5.02 -2.74 8.46
N PRO A 114 -6.35 -2.76 8.23
CA PRO A 114 -6.91 -2.57 6.89
C PRO A 114 -6.60 -1.18 6.31
N ALA A 115 -6.39 -0.15 7.14
CA ALA A 115 -5.96 1.17 6.68
C ALA A 115 -4.57 1.15 6.01
N LEU A 116 -3.68 0.24 6.43
CA LEU A 116 -2.37 0.07 5.82
C LEU A 116 -2.49 -0.50 4.41
N GLU A 117 -3.38 -1.47 4.18
CA GLU A 117 -3.59 -2.07 2.86
C GLU A 117 -4.20 -1.07 1.86
N ILE A 118 -5.10 -0.19 2.31
CA ILE A 118 -5.61 0.88 1.45
C ILE A 118 -4.49 1.88 1.10
N ALA A 119 -3.64 2.24 2.07
CA ALA A 119 -2.49 3.09 1.80
C ALA A 119 -1.47 2.41 0.88
N ASP A 120 -1.29 1.09 0.99
CA ASP A 120 -0.41 0.31 0.12
C ASP A 120 -0.96 0.25 -1.30
N LEU A 121 -2.26 0.01 -1.46
CA LEU A 121 -2.95 0.10 -2.75
C LEU A 121 -2.72 1.47 -3.41
N MET A 122 -2.84 2.58 -2.67
CA MET A 122 -2.58 3.93 -3.17
C MET A 122 -1.11 4.14 -3.56
N ALA A 123 -0.18 3.58 -2.79
CA ALA A 123 1.26 3.77 -2.97
C ALA A 123 1.87 2.77 -3.95
N HIS A 124 1.17 1.72 -4.36
CA HIS A 124 1.75 0.62 -5.11
C HIS A 124 2.17 1.01 -6.55
N ALA A 125 3.36 0.56 -6.97
CA ALA A 125 3.99 0.97 -8.24
C ALA A 125 3.19 0.66 -9.51
N ALA A 126 2.28 -0.31 -9.45
CA ALA A 126 1.36 -0.61 -10.57
C ALA A 126 0.30 0.49 -10.82
N TYR A 127 0.13 1.42 -9.90
CA TYR A 127 -0.87 2.49 -9.97
C TYR A 127 -0.26 3.89 -10.01
N MET A 128 1.01 4.01 -10.41
CA MET A 128 1.72 5.29 -10.46
C MET A 128 1.02 6.34 -11.36
N ASP A 129 0.27 5.90 -12.36
CA ASP A 129 -0.45 6.77 -13.29
C ASP A 129 -1.86 7.15 -12.80
N VAL A 130 -2.30 6.67 -11.63
CA VAL A 130 -3.61 6.99 -11.07
C VAL A 130 -3.56 8.38 -10.40
N PRO A 131 -4.40 9.35 -10.83
CA PRO A 131 -4.41 10.68 -10.24
C PRO A 131 -4.84 10.66 -8.77
N MET A 132 -4.26 11.56 -7.95
CA MET A 132 -4.57 11.67 -6.51
C MET A 132 -6.08 11.84 -6.22
N ALA A 133 -6.81 12.58 -7.07
CA ALA A 133 -8.26 12.76 -6.92
C ALA A 133 -9.05 11.44 -6.92
N ILE A 134 -8.57 10.42 -7.64
CA ILE A 134 -9.17 9.09 -7.61
C ILE A 134 -8.91 8.40 -6.28
N TRP A 135 -7.72 8.56 -5.71
CA TRP A 135 -7.39 8.01 -4.40
C TRP A 135 -8.15 8.71 -3.27
N GLU A 136 -8.30 10.02 -3.32
CA GLU A 136 -9.16 10.77 -2.38
C GLU A 136 -10.60 10.23 -2.42
N TRP A 137 -11.14 10.01 -3.62
CA TRP A 137 -12.45 9.37 -3.77
C TRP A 137 -12.48 7.94 -3.22
N VAL A 138 -11.46 7.11 -3.47
CA VAL A 138 -11.36 5.75 -2.91
C VAL A 138 -11.35 5.79 -1.38
N VAL A 139 -10.54 6.66 -0.77
CA VAL A 139 -10.46 6.81 0.69
C VAL A 139 -11.81 7.22 1.26
N GLN A 140 -12.51 8.16 0.62
CA GLN A 140 -13.86 8.52 1.02
C GLN A 140 -14.81 7.31 0.96
N GLN A 141 -14.79 6.55 -0.13
CA GLN A 141 -15.63 5.36 -0.28
C GLN A 141 -15.32 4.26 0.75
N VAL A 142 -14.05 4.11 1.16
CA VAL A 142 -13.64 3.21 2.23
C VAL A 142 -14.23 3.67 3.56
N VAL A 143 -14.02 4.93 3.91
CA VAL A 143 -14.39 5.49 5.22
C VAL A 143 -15.91 5.53 5.40
N GLU A 144 -16.68 5.81 4.35
CA GLU A 144 -18.16 5.74 4.37
C GLU A 144 -18.69 4.34 4.71
N ARG A 145 -17.88 3.30 4.52
CA ARG A 145 -18.27 1.89 4.70
C ARG A 145 -17.61 1.24 5.92
N TRP A 146 -16.68 1.93 6.57
CA TRP A 146 -16.03 1.47 7.78
C TRP A 146 -16.62 2.15 9.02
N GLU A 147 -16.86 1.36 10.05
CA GLU A 147 -17.22 1.85 11.38
C GLU A 147 -15.97 2.22 12.17
N ASP A 148 -15.07 3.01 11.56
CA ASP A 148 -13.77 3.39 12.13
C ASP A 148 -13.44 4.85 11.77
N ASP A 149 -13.66 5.75 12.71
CA ASP A 149 -13.47 7.19 12.55
C ASP A 149 -11.99 7.60 12.44
N THR A 150 -11.07 6.72 12.82
CA THR A 150 -9.62 6.94 12.71
C THR A 150 -9.06 6.49 11.37
N ALA A 151 -9.82 5.74 10.57
CA ALA A 151 -9.34 5.12 9.33
C ALA A 151 -8.70 6.10 8.35
N VAL A 152 -9.36 7.23 8.08
CA VAL A 152 -8.83 8.26 7.17
C VAL A 152 -7.47 8.77 7.64
N THR A 153 -7.34 9.05 8.94
CA THR A 153 -6.09 9.52 9.55
C THR A 153 -4.99 8.48 9.39
N ARG A 154 -5.31 7.20 9.60
CA ARG A 154 -4.34 6.10 9.50
C ARG A 154 -3.89 5.87 8.07
N ILE A 155 -4.80 5.86 7.10
CA ILE A 155 -4.47 5.72 5.68
C ILE A 155 -3.47 6.81 5.26
N TRP A 156 -3.77 8.07 5.56
CA TRP A 156 -2.90 9.19 5.19
C TRP A 156 -1.60 9.26 5.98
N ALA A 157 -1.56 8.72 7.20
CA ALA A 157 -0.31 8.57 7.95
C ALA A 157 0.61 7.49 7.36
N TYR A 158 0.06 6.37 6.88
CA TYR A 158 0.83 5.30 6.24
C TYR A 158 1.29 5.64 4.83
N TYR A 159 0.52 6.44 4.10
CA TYR A 159 0.82 6.75 2.70
C TYR A 159 2.26 7.28 2.45
N PRO A 160 2.78 8.33 3.13
CA PRO A 160 4.16 8.79 2.93
C PRO A 160 5.22 7.76 3.34
N LEU A 161 4.93 6.91 4.32
CA LEU A 161 5.82 5.81 4.73
C LEU A 161 5.91 4.77 3.60
N LEU A 162 4.79 4.43 2.97
CA LEU A 162 4.75 3.48 1.84
C LEU A 162 5.33 4.06 0.55
N LEU A 163 5.22 5.36 0.31
CA LEU A 163 5.99 6.01 -0.77
C LEU A 163 7.50 5.85 -0.53
N THR A 164 7.95 6.06 0.71
CA THR A 164 9.35 5.86 1.10
C THR A 164 9.78 4.39 1.01
N PHE A 165 8.89 3.45 1.35
CA PHE A 165 9.09 2.02 1.15
C PHE A 165 9.49 1.71 -0.30
N TRP A 166 8.75 2.23 -1.28
CA TRP A 166 9.07 2.03 -2.70
C TRP A 166 10.41 2.63 -3.11
N VAL A 167 10.80 3.80 -2.55
CA VAL A 167 12.15 4.35 -2.77
C VAL A 167 13.23 3.38 -2.29
N VAL A 168 13.08 2.79 -1.09
CA VAL A 168 14.02 1.79 -0.56
C VAL A 168 14.09 0.56 -1.46
N ILE A 169 12.94 0.02 -1.88
CA ILE A 169 12.85 -1.14 -2.77
C ILE A 169 13.53 -0.87 -4.12
N PHE A 170 13.35 0.33 -4.70
CA PHE A 170 13.98 0.69 -5.95
C PHE A 170 15.48 0.95 -5.80
N THR A 171 15.94 1.55 -4.69
CA THR A 171 17.38 1.66 -4.39
C THR A 171 18.03 0.28 -4.36
N GLN A 172 17.44 -0.67 -3.63
CA GLN A 172 17.92 -2.06 -3.61
C GLN A 172 17.93 -2.67 -5.02
N SER A 173 16.84 -2.51 -5.75
CA SER A 173 16.69 -3.07 -7.10
C SER A 173 17.74 -2.52 -8.08
N MET A 174 18.06 -1.22 -8.02
CA MET A 174 19.07 -0.59 -8.85
C MET A 174 20.47 -1.10 -8.50
N TYR A 175 20.74 -1.27 -7.21
CA TYR A 175 22.00 -1.84 -6.75
C TYR A 175 22.19 -3.28 -7.26
N GLU A 176 21.19 -4.15 -7.09
CA GLU A 176 21.20 -5.52 -7.58
C GLU A 176 21.44 -5.60 -9.09
N LEU A 177 20.76 -4.73 -9.85
CA LEU A 177 20.91 -4.66 -11.31
C LEU A 177 22.34 -4.26 -11.71
N THR A 178 22.90 -3.24 -11.06
CA THR A 178 24.23 -2.69 -11.40
C THR A 178 25.35 -3.68 -11.10
N HIS A 179 25.19 -4.52 -10.07
CA HIS A 179 26.19 -5.48 -9.61
C HIS A 179 25.94 -6.90 -10.13
N GLY A 180 24.92 -7.10 -10.97
CA GLY A 180 24.58 -8.42 -11.52
C GLY A 180 24.27 -9.45 -10.43
N LEU A 181 23.70 -9.02 -9.29
CA LEU A 181 23.42 -9.92 -8.18
C LEU A 181 22.33 -10.94 -8.56
N PRO A 182 22.46 -12.20 -8.09
CA PRO A 182 21.48 -13.23 -8.37
C PRO A 182 20.12 -12.80 -7.83
N ASN A 183 19.15 -12.84 -8.72
CA ASN A 183 17.77 -12.53 -8.40
C ASN A 183 17.08 -13.84 -8.00
N ASN A 184 16.69 -13.99 -6.73
CA ASN A 184 15.98 -15.17 -6.22
C ASN A 184 14.52 -15.26 -6.72
N ARG A 185 14.16 -14.53 -7.77
CA ARG A 185 12.82 -14.58 -8.37
C ARG A 185 12.64 -15.88 -9.15
N LEU A 186 11.48 -16.48 -8.96
CA LEU A 186 11.03 -17.65 -9.74
C LEU A 186 10.60 -17.27 -11.16
N ALA A 187 10.22 -16.01 -11.38
CA ALA A 187 9.78 -15.50 -12.68
C ALA A 187 10.75 -14.44 -13.23
N PRO A 188 11.01 -14.44 -14.55
CA PRO A 188 11.84 -13.41 -15.17
C PRO A 188 11.22 -12.03 -14.99
N ARG A 189 12.08 -11.01 -14.85
CA ARG A 189 11.63 -9.61 -14.86
C ARG A 189 11.09 -9.26 -16.26
N PRO A 190 10.11 -8.34 -16.38
CA PRO A 190 9.72 -7.78 -17.68
C PRO A 190 10.95 -7.26 -18.45
N SER A 191 10.91 -7.36 -19.78
CA SER A 191 12.03 -6.97 -20.64
C SER A 191 12.41 -5.50 -20.52
N ASP A 192 11.45 -4.64 -20.20
CA ASP A 192 11.58 -3.19 -19.99
C ASP A 192 11.90 -2.82 -18.53
N TRP A 193 12.05 -3.80 -17.64
CA TRP A 193 12.18 -3.53 -16.20
C TRP A 193 13.44 -2.72 -15.87
N ALA A 194 14.58 -3.06 -16.48
CA ALA A 194 15.85 -2.37 -16.25
C ALA A 194 15.79 -0.92 -16.74
N GLU A 195 15.15 -0.70 -17.88
CA GLU A 195 14.98 0.62 -18.49
C GLU A 195 14.01 1.50 -17.70
N THR A 196 12.96 0.91 -17.13
CA THR A 196 11.92 1.65 -16.40
C THR A 196 12.22 1.92 -14.94
N LEU A 197 13.17 1.19 -14.35
CA LEU A 197 13.50 1.28 -12.93
C LEU A 197 13.97 2.67 -12.49
N PRO A 198 14.88 3.38 -13.19
CA PRO A 198 15.29 4.73 -12.81
C PRO A 198 14.13 5.74 -12.84
N GLN A 199 13.18 5.59 -13.77
CA GLN A 199 12.02 6.47 -13.86
C GLN A 199 11.08 6.27 -12.67
N LYS A 200 10.83 5.02 -12.29
CA LYS A 200 10.04 4.69 -11.09
C LYS A 200 10.73 5.20 -9.82
N TYR A 201 12.04 4.99 -9.69
CA TYR A 201 12.81 5.53 -8.57
C TYR A 201 12.65 7.05 -8.44
N ASN A 202 12.88 7.79 -9.54
CA ASN A 202 12.78 9.25 -9.53
C ASN A 202 11.36 9.74 -9.24
N TYR A 203 10.35 9.08 -9.80
CA TYR A 203 8.94 9.38 -9.52
C TYR A 203 8.64 9.26 -8.02
N TYR A 204 8.99 8.14 -7.40
CA TYR A 204 8.74 7.92 -5.97
C TYR A 204 9.59 8.80 -5.08
N LEU A 205 10.85 9.09 -5.46
CA LEU A 205 11.70 9.99 -4.71
C LEU A 205 11.09 11.40 -4.66
N GLN A 206 10.63 11.92 -5.80
CA GLN A 206 9.97 13.21 -5.86
C GLN A 206 8.64 13.21 -5.08
N LEU A 207 7.80 12.19 -5.30
CA LEU A 207 6.50 12.09 -4.66
C LEU A 207 6.63 11.96 -3.13
N ALA A 208 7.51 11.09 -2.66
CA ALA A 208 7.80 10.96 -1.22
C ALA A 208 8.39 12.25 -0.65
N GLY A 209 9.30 12.92 -1.37
CA GLY A 209 9.86 14.21 -0.95
C GLY A 209 8.80 15.26 -0.68
N ASN A 210 7.87 15.46 -1.63
CA ASN A 210 6.75 16.39 -1.49
C ASN A 210 5.86 16.04 -0.28
N TRP A 211 5.58 14.76 -0.10
CA TRP A 211 4.73 14.30 0.98
C TRP A 211 5.39 14.34 2.35
N VAL A 212 6.70 14.13 2.45
CA VAL A 212 7.44 14.11 3.71
C VAL A 212 7.81 15.53 4.15
N ILE A 213 8.26 16.38 3.22
CA ILE A 213 8.85 17.69 3.53
C ILE A 213 7.77 18.79 3.53
N GLU A 214 6.86 18.78 2.55
CA GLU A 214 6.05 19.97 2.25
C GLU A 214 4.59 19.83 2.70
N THR A 215 4.10 18.59 2.85
CA THR A 215 2.66 18.34 3.05
C THR A 215 2.35 17.97 4.50
N PRO A 216 1.73 18.84 5.31
CA PRO A 216 1.25 18.43 6.64
C PRO A 216 0.27 17.25 6.49
N ILE A 217 0.28 16.31 7.44
CA ILE A 217 -0.68 15.20 7.43
C ILE A 217 -2.08 15.83 7.46
N PRO A 218 -2.92 15.58 6.44
CA PRO A 218 -4.19 16.24 6.37
C PRO A 218 -5.02 15.95 7.63
N ASN A 219 -5.38 17.01 8.34
CA ASN A 219 -6.33 16.93 9.44
C ASN A 219 -7.74 17.03 8.86
N TYR A 220 -8.16 16.02 8.09
CA TYR A 220 -9.52 15.99 7.57
C TYR A 220 -10.46 15.57 8.71
N PRO A 221 -11.32 16.45 9.26
CA PRO A 221 -12.54 15.93 9.85
C PRO A 221 -13.28 15.17 8.72
N ILE A 222 -13.81 13.98 9.03
CA ILE A 222 -14.48 13.09 8.06
C ILE A 222 -15.50 13.85 7.19
N THR A 223 -16.06 14.95 7.71
CA THR A 223 -17.05 15.82 7.05
C THR A 223 -16.52 16.84 6.05
N GLN A 224 -15.20 16.95 5.81
CA GLN A 224 -14.62 18.03 4.96
C GLN A 224 -13.66 17.56 3.86
N LEU A 225 -13.66 16.28 3.48
CA LEU A 225 -12.98 15.90 2.25
C LEU A 225 -13.69 16.60 1.08
N PRO A 226 -12.99 17.43 0.26
CA PRO A 226 -13.61 18.04 -0.89
C PRO A 226 -14.06 16.90 -1.82
N LEU A 227 -15.37 16.77 -2.02
CA LEU A 227 -15.89 15.93 -3.10
C LEU A 227 -15.20 16.41 -4.38
N PRO A 228 -14.56 15.53 -5.16
CA PRO A 228 -14.04 15.94 -6.46
C PRO A 228 -15.19 16.59 -7.22
N ALA A 229 -15.03 17.87 -7.57
CA ALA A 229 -16.06 18.64 -8.27
C ALA A 229 -16.56 17.79 -9.43
N ALA A 230 -17.83 17.35 -9.37
CA ALA A 230 -18.39 16.26 -10.17
C ALA A 230 -17.80 16.24 -11.58
N THR A 231 -16.71 15.51 -11.76
CA THR A 231 -16.11 15.35 -13.08
C THR A 231 -17.04 14.40 -13.80
N ARG A 232 -17.39 14.80 -15.03
CA ARG A 232 -18.40 14.16 -15.88
C ARG A 232 -18.32 12.63 -15.79
N PRO A 233 -19.46 11.92 -15.82
CA PRO A 233 -19.48 10.46 -15.74
C PRO A 233 -18.43 9.88 -16.69
N TYR A 234 -17.57 9.01 -16.16
CA TYR A 234 -16.64 8.23 -16.96
C TYR A 234 -17.40 7.66 -18.16
N PRO A 235 -16.90 7.83 -19.41
CA PRO A 235 -17.56 7.24 -20.55
C PRO A 235 -17.67 5.75 -20.30
N SER A 236 -18.91 5.24 -20.30
CA SER A 236 -19.14 3.80 -20.26
C SER A 236 -18.40 3.21 -21.45
N HIS A 237 -17.38 2.39 -21.19
CA HIS A 237 -16.77 1.55 -22.21
C HIS A 237 -17.73 0.42 -22.58
N ASN A 238 -18.89 0.77 -23.15
CA ASN A 238 -19.75 -0.13 -23.89
C ASN A 238 -19.29 -0.08 -25.34
N GLY A 239 -18.26 -0.83 -25.67
CA GLY A 239 -17.66 -0.77 -27.00
C GLY A 239 -16.59 -1.80 -27.27
N VAL A 240 -16.79 -3.06 -26.87
CA VAL A 240 -16.09 -4.18 -27.50
C VAL A 240 -17.13 -5.23 -27.85
N SER A 241 -17.71 -5.09 -29.04
CA SER A 241 -18.26 -6.22 -29.77
C SER A 241 -17.09 -6.95 -30.42
N ARG A 242 -16.71 -8.11 -29.89
CA ARG A 242 -16.17 -9.26 -30.64
C ARG A 242 -16.57 -10.54 -29.95
#